data_AF-A0AAX2UIS3-F1
#
_entry.id   AF-A0AAX2UIS3-F1
#
_cell.length_a   1.000
_cell.length_b   1.000
_cell.length_c   1.000
_cell.angle_alpha   90.00
_cell.angle_beta   90.00
_cell.angle_gamma   90.00
#
_symmetry.space_group_name_H-M   'P 1'
#
loop_
_entity.id
_entity.type
_entity.pdbx_description
1 polymer ?
#
loop_
_entity_poly.entity_id
_entity_poly.type
_entity_poly.pdbx_seq_one_letter_code
_entity_poly.pdbx_strand_id
1 'polypeptide(L)'
;MDFNTVLMSINDKLPRDGVASVVLKDKFEKLSEEGQKSAITQLSVLNLKSPALVFWVGTFLLGSFGVGRFMIGDMVLGFVRLGLTVLDVAIGIFYASSMNDFVGLLYGLLAVANWIWWIVDMFLVGKKLRKKNYEKISAVFDNLK
;
A
#
# COMPACT_ATOMS: atom_id res chain seq x y z
N MET A 1 -21.65 -2.65 -19.29
CA MET A 1 -20.24 -2.23 -19.18
C MET A 1 -19.41 -3.32 -19.82
N ASP A 2 -18.49 -2.99 -20.74
CA ASP A 2 -17.57 -3.97 -21.31
C ASP A 2 -16.30 -4.11 -20.44
N PHE A 3 -15.51 -5.15 -20.68
CA PHE A 3 -14.29 -5.40 -19.89
C PHE A 3 -13.24 -4.30 -20.03
N ASN A 4 -13.14 -3.67 -21.21
CA ASN A 4 -12.18 -2.59 -21.44
C ASN A 4 -12.50 -1.36 -20.57
N THR A 5 -13.78 -1.04 -20.40
CA THR A 5 -14.25 0.03 -19.51
C THR A 5 -13.87 -0.27 -18.05
N VAL A 6 -14.12 -1.50 -17.60
CA VAL A 6 -13.71 -1.94 -16.24
C VAL A 6 -12.20 -1.82 -16.08
N LEU A 7 -11.43 -2.32 -17.05
CA LEU A 7 -9.97 -2.30 -17.00
C LEU A 7 -9.42 -0.87 -16.94
N MET A 8 -9.99 0.07 -17.71
CA MET A 8 -9.62 1.49 -17.63
C MET A 8 -9.87 2.07 -16.23
N SER A 9 -10.99 1.70 -15.59
CA SER A 9 -11.34 2.20 -14.25
C SER A 9 -10.47 1.66 -13.10
N ILE A 10 -9.74 0.57 -13.33
CA ILE A 10 -8.86 -0.06 -12.32
C ILE A 10 -7.38 0.01 -12.69
N ASN A 11 -7.03 0.51 -13.86
CA ASN A 11 -5.65 0.53 -14.37
C ASN A 11 -4.70 1.32 -13.46
N ASP A 12 -5.16 2.42 -12.88
CA ASP A 12 -4.40 3.23 -11.91
C ASP A 12 -4.10 2.48 -10.61
N LYS A 13 -4.81 1.37 -10.34
CA LYS A 13 -4.68 0.51 -9.16
C LYS A 13 -3.78 -0.71 -9.39
N LEU A 14 -3.40 -0.99 -10.64
CA LEU A 14 -2.57 -2.13 -11.04
C LEU A 14 -1.06 -1.85 -10.92
N PRO A 15 -0.21 -2.90 -10.93
CA PRO A 15 1.23 -2.76 -11.15
C PRO A 15 1.53 -1.97 -12.43
N ARG A 16 2.58 -1.15 -12.39
CA ARG A 16 3.01 -0.30 -13.53
C ARG A 16 4.05 -1.01 -14.41
N ASP A 17 3.89 -2.32 -14.60
CA ASP A 17 4.79 -3.16 -15.40
C ASP A 17 4.29 -3.41 -16.84
N GLY A 18 3.06 -2.98 -17.15
CA GLY A 18 2.43 -3.20 -18.47
C GLY A 18 1.98 -4.65 -18.71
N VAL A 19 2.50 -5.61 -17.94
CA VAL A 19 2.17 -7.04 -18.05
C VAL A 19 0.86 -7.35 -17.34
N ALA A 20 0.60 -6.71 -16.20
CA ALA A 20 -0.58 -7.01 -15.38
C ALA A 20 -1.90 -6.88 -16.17
N SER A 21 -2.10 -5.79 -16.91
CA SER A 21 -3.33 -5.57 -17.68
C SER A 21 -3.50 -6.57 -18.83
N VAL A 22 -2.41 -6.96 -19.48
CA VAL A 22 -2.40 -7.98 -20.55
C VAL A 22 -2.81 -9.35 -19.99
N VAL A 23 -2.25 -9.75 -18.86
CA VAL A 23 -2.58 -11.04 -18.21
C VAL A 23 -4.04 -11.07 -17.75
N LEU A 24 -4.57 -9.96 -17.23
CA LEU A 24 -5.99 -9.90 -16.84
C LEU A 24 -6.94 -9.99 -18.05
N LYS A 25 -6.55 -9.43 -19.21
CA LYS A 25 -7.30 -9.60 -20.47
C LYS A 25 -7.33 -11.06 -20.91
N ASP A 26 -6.17 -11.71 -20.97
CA ASP A 26 -6.08 -13.14 -21.33
C ASP A 26 -6.89 -14.03 -20.36
N LYS A 27 -6.84 -13.76 -19.05
CA LYS A 27 -7.67 -14.47 -18.06
C LYS A 27 -9.17 -14.26 -18.29
N PHE A 28 -9.59 -13.04 -18.64
CA PHE A 28 -10.99 -12.72 -18.90
C PHE A 28 -11.52 -13.40 -20.18
N GLU A 29 -10.73 -13.37 -21.26
CA GLU A 29 -11.10 -13.98 -22.55
C GLU A 29 -11.24 -15.50 -22.48
N LYS A 30 -10.55 -16.14 -21.53
CA LYS A 30 -10.65 -17.60 -21.27
C LYS A 30 -11.89 -18.02 -20.49
N LEU A 31 -12.68 -17.09 -19.95
CA LEU A 31 -13.91 -17.40 -19.24
C LEU A 31 -15.06 -17.68 -20.22
N SER A 32 -16.03 -18.48 -19.78
CA SER A 32 -17.32 -18.64 -20.47
C SER A 32 -18.08 -17.31 -20.54
N GLU A 33 -19.08 -17.19 -21.43
CA GLU A 33 -19.89 -15.96 -21.52
C GLU A 33 -20.57 -15.58 -20.19
N GLU A 34 -21.02 -16.58 -19.42
CA GLU A 34 -21.57 -16.39 -18.08
C GLU A 34 -20.50 -15.96 -17.08
N GLY A 35 -19.31 -16.56 -17.16
CA GLY A 35 -18.14 -16.18 -16.36
C GLY A 35 -17.69 -14.74 -16.63
N GLN A 36 -17.71 -14.31 -17.89
CA GLN A 36 -17.40 -12.93 -18.30
C GLN A 36 -18.39 -11.92 -17.71
N LYS A 37 -19.70 -12.18 -17.80
CA LYS A 37 -20.74 -11.33 -17.20
C LYS A 37 -20.58 -11.25 -15.67
N SER A 38 -20.29 -12.39 -15.03
CA SER A 38 -20.07 -12.48 -13.59
C SER A 38 -18.79 -11.73 -13.17
N ALA A 39 -17.71 -11.85 -13.95
CA ALA A 39 -16.46 -11.16 -13.70
C ALA A 39 -16.64 -9.65 -13.76
N ILE A 40 -17.31 -9.11 -14.80
CA ILE A 40 -17.60 -7.67 -14.91
C ILE A 40 -18.35 -7.19 -13.67
N THR A 41 -19.39 -7.92 -13.26
CA THR A 41 -20.20 -7.58 -12.08
C THR A 41 -19.37 -7.58 -10.80
N GLN A 42 -18.57 -8.63 -10.56
CA GLN A 42 -17.73 -8.74 -9.37
C GLN A 42 -16.62 -7.68 -9.34
N LEU A 43 -16.01 -7.37 -10.48
CA LEU A 43 -14.97 -6.34 -10.59
C LEU A 43 -15.51 -4.94 -10.33
N SER A 44 -16.73 -4.64 -10.77
CA SER A 44 -17.38 -3.35 -10.52
C SER A 44 -17.64 -3.09 -9.03
N VAL A 45 -17.87 -4.15 -8.23
CA VAL A 45 -18.09 -4.04 -6.78
C VAL A 45 -16.83 -4.33 -5.96
N LEU A 46 -15.72 -4.71 -6.61
CA LEU A 46 -14.49 -5.09 -5.93
C LEU A 46 -13.84 -3.88 -5.26
N ASN A 47 -13.69 -3.94 -3.94
CA ASN A 47 -13.09 -2.85 -3.17
C ASN A 47 -11.55 -2.86 -3.29
N LEU A 48 -11.05 -2.19 -4.33
CA LEU A 48 -9.64 -1.96 -4.59
C LEU A 48 -9.18 -0.64 -3.96
N LYS A 49 -8.16 -0.73 -3.09
CA LYS A 49 -7.61 0.44 -2.41
C LYS A 49 -6.89 1.35 -3.40
N SER A 50 -7.12 2.66 -3.29
CA SER A 50 -6.46 3.67 -4.13
C SER A 50 -4.98 3.84 -3.75
N PRO A 51 -4.03 3.60 -4.66
CA PRO A 51 -2.61 3.85 -4.40
C PRO A 51 -2.28 5.32 -4.14
N ALA A 52 -3.01 6.25 -4.77
CA ALA A 52 -2.80 7.67 -4.55
C ALA A 52 -3.19 8.09 -3.12
N LEU A 53 -4.32 7.58 -2.61
CA LEU A 53 -4.77 7.86 -1.25
C LEU A 53 -3.80 7.27 -0.22
N VAL A 54 -3.38 6.01 -0.42
CA VAL A 54 -2.38 5.36 0.45
C VAL A 54 -1.05 6.11 0.41
N PHE A 55 -0.62 6.60 -0.76
CA PHE A 55 0.60 7.38 -0.87
C PHE A 55 0.49 8.72 -0.14
N TRP A 56 -0.47 9.56 -0.50
CA TRP A 56 -0.55 10.93 0.04
C TRP A 56 -0.93 10.96 1.52
N VAL A 57 -1.98 10.26 1.90
CA VAL A 57 -2.46 10.29 3.29
C VAL A 57 -1.69 9.29 4.14
N GLY A 58 -1.59 8.05 3.66
CA GLY A 58 -1.02 6.96 4.45
C GLY A 58 0.49 7.08 4.64
N THR A 59 1.24 7.39 3.58
CA THR A 59 2.70 7.38 3.62
C THR A 59 3.30 8.77 3.69
N PHE A 60 2.85 9.74 2.90
CA PHE A 60 3.45 11.07 2.86
C PHE A 60 3.10 11.88 4.11
N LEU A 61 1.81 12.06 4.41
CA LEU A 61 1.38 12.86 5.57
C LEU A 61 1.53 12.10 6.90
N LEU A 62 1.09 10.83 6.96
CA LEU A 62 1.00 10.07 8.21
C LEU A 62 1.94 8.85 8.24
N GLY A 63 2.92 8.77 7.33
CA GLY A 63 3.78 7.59 7.21
C GLY A 63 4.76 7.41 8.36
N SER A 64 5.12 8.48 9.07
CA SER A 64 5.90 8.38 10.30
C SER A 64 5.19 7.44 11.28
N PHE A 65 3.89 7.59 11.47
CA PHE A 65 3.07 6.71 12.33
C PHE A 65 2.77 5.32 11.75
N GLY A 66 3.25 5.00 10.55
CA GLY A 66 3.00 3.72 9.89
C GLY A 66 1.60 3.56 9.27
N VAL A 67 0.83 4.65 9.11
CA VAL A 67 -0.54 4.59 8.58
C VAL A 67 -0.61 3.92 7.21
N GLY A 68 0.34 4.22 6.31
CA GLY A 68 0.42 3.58 4.99
C GLY A 68 0.53 2.05 5.06
N ARG A 69 1.27 1.52 6.05
CA ARG A 69 1.40 0.07 6.30
C ARG A 69 0.08 -0.53 6.77
N PHE A 70 -0.59 0.11 7.74
CA PHE A 70 -1.91 -0.33 8.19
C PHE A 70 -2.95 -0.31 7.06
N MET A 71 -2.94 0.74 6.23
CA MET A 71 -3.87 0.87 5.12
C MET A 71 -3.74 -0.27 4.10
N ILE A 72 -2.53 -0.79 3.87
CA ILE A 72 -2.31 -1.94 2.98
C ILE A 72 -2.44 -3.30 3.71
N GLY A 73 -2.80 -3.31 5.00
CA GLY A 73 -2.94 -4.50 5.84
C GLY A 73 -1.61 -5.14 6.27
N ASP A 74 -0.52 -4.37 6.28
CA ASP A 74 0.80 -4.80 6.75
C ASP A 74 0.97 -4.48 8.25
N MET A 75 0.13 -5.13 9.06
CA MET A 75 -0.11 -4.73 10.46
C MET A 75 1.15 -4.79 11.32
N VAL A 76 1.96 -5.84 11.17
CA VAL A 76 3.19 -6.04 11.97
C VAL A 76 4.16 -4.89 11.74
N LEU A 77 4.48 -4.59 10.48
CA LEU A 77 5.37 -3.47 10.16
C LEU A 77 4.73 -2.12 10.51
N GLY A 78 3.41 -1.99 10.45
CA GLY A 78 2.69 -0.82 10.95
C GLY A 78 2.92 -0.60 12.45
N PHE A 79 2.77 -1.63 13.28
CA PHE A 79 3.01 -1.52 14.72
C PHE A 79 4.47 -1.29 15.08
N VAL A 80 5.40 -1.95 14.39
CA VAL A 80 6.85 -1.67 14.55
C VAL A 80 7.11 -0.18 14.27
N ARG A 81 6.53 0.35 13.20
CA ARG A 81 6.70 1.76 12.81
C ARG A 81 6.11 2.73 13.83
N LEU A 82 4.91 2.42 14.32
CA LEU A 82 4.26 3.20 15.37
C LEU A 82 5.08 3.20 16.67
N GLY A 83 5.56 2.02 17.10
CA GLY A 83 6.40 1.88 18.29
C GLY A 83 7.70 2.67 18.19
N LEU A 84 8.39 2.61 17.06
CA LEU A 84 9.61 3.40 16.81
C LEU A 84 9.34 4.90 16.86
N THR A 85 8.19 5.36 16.35
CA THR A 85 7.82 6.78 16.39
C THR A 85 7.51 7.24 17.80
N VAL A 86 6.78 6.43 18.59
CA VAL A 86 6.50 6.74 20.00
C VAL A 86 7.79 6.77 20.82
N LEU A 87 8.71 5.84 20.58
CA LEU A 87 10.02 5.81 21.23
C LEU A 87 10.84 7.06 20.89
N ASP A 88 10.89 7.44 19.61
CA ASP A 88 11.60 8.64 19.14
C ASP A 88 11.07 9.92 19.78
N VAL A 89 9.74 10.05 19.88
CA VAL A 89 9.07 11.17 20.58
C VAL A 89 9.42 11.17 22.07
N ALA A 90 9.39 10.02 22.74
CA ALA A 90 9.70 9.91 24.16
C ALA A 90 11.17 10.32 24.45
N ILE A 91 12.12 9.86 23.63
CA ILE A 91 13.53 10.24 23.73
C ILE A 91 13.69 11.74 23.44
N GLY A 92 13.00 12.29 22.44
CA GLY A 92 13.03 13.72 22.12
C GLY A 92 12.53 14.60 23.27
N ILE A 93 11.45 14.21 23.95
CA ILE A 93 10.93 14.91 25.15
C ILE A 93 11.95 14.86 26.29
N PHE A 94 12.56 13.69 26.51
CA PHE A 94 13.57 13.53 27.56
C PHE A 94 14.83 14.36 27.28
N TYR A 95 15.28 14.40 26.02
CA TYR A 95 16.39 15.26 25.60
C TYR A 95 16.07 16.74 25.86
N ALA A 96 14.89 17.21 25.45
CA ALA A 96 14.48 18.60 25.64
C ALA A 96 14.43 19.02 27.12
N SER A 97 14.15 18.07 28.01
CA SER A 97 14.07 18.32 29.46
C SER A 97 15.43 18.22 30.16
N SER A 98 16.31 17.33 29.69
CA SER A 98 17.60 17.03 30.33
C SER A 98 18.77 17.84 29.76
N MET A 99 18.66 18.33 28.52
CA MET A 99 19.76 18.91 27.74
C MET A 99 21.02 18.03 27.77
N ASN A 100 20.84 16.71 27.79
CA ASN A 100 21.94 15.75 27.87
C ASN A 100 22.47 15.40 26.46
N ASP A 101 23.75 15.67 26.20
CA ASP A 101 24.37 15.46 24.88
C ASP A 101 24.32 14.01 24.40
N PHE A 102 24.48 13.04 25.31
CA PHE A 102 24.41 11.62 24.95
C PHE A 102 22.99 11.23 24.49
N VAL A 103 21.96 11.72 25.17
CA VAL A 103 20.56 11.52 24.75
C VAL A 103 20.29 12.23 23.42
N GLY A 104 20.85 13.43 23.24
CA GLY A 104 20.75 14.18 21.98
C GLY A 104 21.32 13.41 20.79
N LEU A 105 22.46 12.75 20.97
CA LEU A 105 23.05 11.89 19.95
C LEU A 105 22.15 10.69 19.61
N LEU A 106 21.60 10.02 20.63
CA LEU A 106 20.67 8.89 20.42
C LEU A 106 19.41 9.30 19.67
N TYR A 107 18.82 10.44 20.06
CA TYR A 107 17.67 11.02 19.37
C TYR A 107 18.00 11.32 17.91
N GLY A 108 19.14 11.98 17.64
CA GLY A 108 19.56 12.31 16.28
C GLY A 108 19.73 11.08 15.38
N LEU A 109 20.37 10.02 15.90
CA LEU A 109 20.54 8.77 15.15
C LEU A 109 19.20 8.07 14.86
N LEU A 110 18.32 8.01 15.85
CA LEU A 110 17.00 7.39 15.70
C LEU A 110 16.12 8.17 14.72
N ALA A 111 16.11 9.50 14.80
CA ALA A 111 15.38 10.38 13.89
C ALA A 111 15.84 10.20 12.43
N VAL A 112 17.15 10.09 12.19
CA VAL A 112 17.69 9.83 10.84
C VAL A 112 17.28 8.45 10.33
N ALA A 113 17.37 7.41 11.15
CA ALA A 113 16.92 6.07 10.78
C ALA A 113 15.41 6.04 10.47
N ASN A 114 14.60 6.75 11.27
CA ASN A 114 13.17 6.92 11.03
C ASN A 114 12.91 7.64 9.71
N TRP A 115 13.65 8.70 9.41
CA TRP A 115 13.50 9.45 8.16
C TRP A 115 13.86 8.61 6.92
N ILE A 116 14.95 7.86 6.96
CA ILE A 116 15.36 6.95 5.87
C ILE A 116 14.27 5.91 5.61
N TRP A 117 13.77 5.26 6.66
CA TRP A 117 12.71 4.26 6.50
C TRP A 117 11.44 4.90 5.93
N TRP A 118 11.04 6.10 6.37
CA TRP A 118 9.88 6.80 5.81
C TRP A 118 10.01 6.99 4.28
N ILE A 119 11.18 7.39 3.80
CA ILE A 119 11.48 7.51 2.36
C ILE A 119 11.33 6.15 1.67
N VAL A 120 11.90 5.09 2.24
CA VAL A 120 11.77 3.72 1.70
C VAL A 120 10.30 3.30 1.58
N ASP A 121 9.48 3.63 2.58
CA ASP A 121 8.05 3.33 2.60
C ASP A 121 7.29 4.04 1.47
N MET A 122 7.70 5.24 1.05
CA MET A 122 7.08 5.95 -0.08
C MET A 122 7.10 5.12 -1.37
N PHE A 123 8.16 4.33 -1.58
CA PHE A 123 8.31 3.50 -2.77
C PHE A 123 7.72 2.10 -2.57
N LEU A 124 7.94 1.49 -1.41
CA LEU A 124 7.57 0.09 -1.17
C LEU A 124 6.07 -0.10 -0.93
N VAL A 125 5.42 0.79 -0.18
CA VAL A 125 4.00 0.65 0.19
C VAL A 125 3.11 0.68 -1.07
N GLY A 126 3.38 1.62 -1.98
CA GLY A 126 2.64 1.73 -3.24
C GLY A 126 2.81 0.50 -4.14
N LYS A 127 4.03 -0.03 -4.25
CA LYS A 127 4.30 -1.27 -5.02
C LYS A 127 3.57 -2.47 -4.41
N LYS A 128 3.66 -2.65 -3.08
CA LYS A 128 3.02 -3.77 -2.36
C LYS A 128 1.48 -3.69 -2.48
N LEU A 129 0.90 -2.50 -2.41
CA LEU A 129 -0.54 -2.32 -2.60
C LEU A 129 -1.01 -2.71 -4.00
N ARG A 130 -0.33 -2.21 -5.05
CA ARG A 130 -0.68 -2.52 -6.44
C ARG A 130 -0.64 -4.02 -6.71
N LYS A 131 0.34 -4.72 -6.14
CA LYS A 131 0.42 -6.19 -6.18
C LYS A 131 -0.78 -6.86 -5.49
N LYS A 132 -1.14 -6.43 -4.28
CA LYS A 132 -2.33 -6.95 -3.57
C LYS A 132 -3.64 -6.70 -4.32
N ASN A 133 -3.78 -5.53 -4.95
CA ASN A 133 -4.95 -5.22 -5.78
C ASN A 133 -5.03 -6.16 -6.99
N TYR A 134 -3.90 -6.40 -7.66
CA TYR A 134 -3.82 -7.35 -8.77
C TYR A 134 -4.18 -8.78 -8.32
N GLU A 135 -3.65 -9.25 -7.20
CA GLU A 135 -3.97 -10.58 -6.65
C GLU A 135 -5.48 -10.75 -6.39
N LYS A 136 -6.14 -9.73 -5.81
CA LYS A 136 -7.60 -9.74 -5.61
C LYS A 136 -8.37 -9.83 -6.93
N ILE A 137 -7.97 -9.09 -7.95
CA ILE A 137 -8.58 -9.14 -9.27
C ILE A 137 -8.36 -10.51 -9.92
N SER A 138 -7.14 -11.04 -9.82
CA SER A 138 -6.80 -12.36 -10.36
C SER A 138 -7.65 -13.47 -9.74
N ALA A 139 -7.88 -13.40 -8.43
CA ALA A 139 -8.70 -14.37 -7.70
C ALA A 139 -10.16 -14.37 -8.17
N VAL A 140 -10.73 -13.23 -8.58
CA VAL A 140 -12.08 -13.18 -9.18
C VAL A 140 -12.14 -14.05 -10.43
N PHE A 141 -11.15 -13.93 -11.32
CA PHE A 141 -11.13 -14.74 -12.54
C PHE A 141 -10.89 -16.21 -12.24
N ASP A 142 -10.00 -16.53 -11.30
CA ASP A 142 -9.69 -17.93 -10.97
C ASP A 142 -10.87 -18.64 -10.29
N ASN A 143 -11.76 -17.92 -9.59
CA ASN A 143 -12.99 -18.46 -9.00
C ASN A 143 -14.14 -18.66 -10.01
N LEU A 144 -14.00 -18.13 -11.23
CA LEU A 144 -15.04 -18.15 -12.28
C LEU A 144 -14.68 -19.09 -13.44
N LYS A 145 -13.50 -19.71 -13.39
CA LYS A 145 -13.10 -20.81 -14.28
C LYS A 145 -13.84 -22.09 -13.91
#